data_AF-A0A0U3E309-F1
#
_entry.id   AF-A0A0U3E309-F1
#
_cell.length_a   1.000
_cell.length_b   1.000
_cell.length_c   1.000
_cell.angle_alpha   90.00
_cell.angle_beta   90.00
_cell.angle_gamma   90.00
#
_symmetry.space_group_name_H-M   'P 1'
#
loop_
_entity.id
_entity.type
_entity.pdbx_description
1 polymer ?
#
loop_
_entity_poly.entity_id
_entity_poly.type
_entity_poly.pdbx_seq_one_letter_code
_entity_poly.pdbx_strand_id
1 'polypeptide(L)'
;MKLVTVILVSIALVVINAYDLVLVWETHEPKDGILKITFSDNGHLGVASGDKCAYVFDANGSLLGKKCGSKGMRDVDYSNGTFAFSNYDDYVYLLWENGTYWKEIYVGDERNVAVEMLGNGFVVCESHCTRYDLQGNVIWDRVVTDRYVIDLESSGNYLYLTNFKGTHSYLEVRNLSDGSLVTNIDHENNVIKNLALRGNFLIASSFGVSYVYDISDPQNVSILGALGPAEDFAISPDSSYAVMVNSSKVVIYNTQGEAIYEAPISNALRVDWWNNLIAIGFEDGTVKVYKFLIEDEEPQEEVATTVLHTETNTQSTESQSVSGIPFISIAVIPLTRLKRKLRK
;
A
#
# COMPACT_ATOMS: atom_id res chain seq x y z
N MET A 1 28.42 -58.67 28.18
CA MET A 1 27.78 -57.33 28.22
C MET A 1 27.55 -56.86 26.79
N LYS A 2 26.29 -56.79 26.33
CA LYS A 2 25.94 -56.20 25.04
C LYS A 2 25.35 -54.81 25.32
N LEU A 3 26.04 -53.79 24.81
CA LEU A 3 25.62 -52.39 24.89
C LEU A 3 24.53 -52.18 23.82
N VAL A 4 23.31 -51.89 24.24
CA VAL A 4 22.20 -51.54 23.33
C VAL A 4 22.21 -50.03 23.19
N THR A 5 22.70 -49.53 22.06
CA THR A 5 22.63 -48.11 21.70
C THR A 5 21.22 -47.81 21.21
N VAL A 6 20.44 -47.09 22.01
CA VAL A 6 19.13 -46.56 21.61
C VAL A 6 19.39 -45.26 20.84
N ILE A 7 19.16 -45.28 19.53
CA ILE A 7 19.17 -44.07 18.70
C ILE A 7 17.79 -43.41 18.86
N LEU A 8 17.74 -42.33 19.65
CA LEU A 8 16.61 -41.41 19.66
C LEU A 8 16.61 -40.64 18.35
N VAL A 9 15.75 -41.03 17.41
CA VAL A 9 15.45 -40.24 16.23
C VAL A 9 14.41 -39.20 16.64
N SER A 10 14.87 -37.99 16.97
CA SER A 10 14.00 -36.83 17.10
C SER A 10 13.48 -36.49 15.70
N ILE A 11 12.24 -36.86 15.42
CA ILE A 11 11.52 -36.39 14.24
C ILE A 11 11.19 -34.92 14.50
N ALA A 12 11.98 -34.03 13.91
CA ALA A 12 11.59 -32.62 13.81
C ALA A 12 10.34 -32.58 12.93
N LEU A 13 9.18 -32.29 13.53
CA LEU A 13 7.98 -31.99 12.77
C LEU A 13 8.27 -30.68 12.02
N VAL A 14 8.50 -30.76 10.72
CA VAL A 14 8.52 -29.59 9.86
C VAL A 14 7.06 -29.23 9.64
N VAL A 15 6.57 -28.22 10.37
CA VAL A 15 5.30 -27.58 10.05
C VAL A 15 5.51 -26.90 8.71
N ILE A 16 4.81 -27.36 7.68
CA ILE A 16 4.79 -26.72 6.38
C ILE A 16 3.60 -25.77 6.43
N ASN A 17 3.87 -24.48 6.64
CA ASN A 17 2.86 -23.44 6.59
C ASN A 17 2.25 -23.46 5.18
N ALA A 18 0.96 -23.80 5.07
CA ALA A 18 0.24 -23.69 3.83
C ALA A 18 -0.32 -22.27 3.71
N TYR A 19 -0.05 -21.65 2.56
CA TYR A 19 -0.54 -20.34 2.20
C TYR A 19 -1.56 -20.48 1.07
N ASP A 20 -2.67 -19.74 1.13
CA ASP A 20 -3.71 -19.79 0.10
C ASP A 20 -4.34 -18.42 -0.17
N LEU A 21 -4.89 -18.25 -1.38
CA LEU A 21 -5.72 -17.12 -1.77
C LEU A 21 -7.14 -17.59 -2.09
N VAL A 22 -8.07 -17.27 -1.20
CA VAL A 22 -9.48 -17.62 -1.37
C VAL A 22 -10.23 -16.44 -1.96
N LEU A 23 -10.82 -16.59 -3.15
CA LEU A 23 -11.65 -15.55 -3.76
C LEU A 23 -12.83 -15.20 -2.84
N VAL A 24 -12.95 -13.93 -2.47
CA VAL A 24 -14.05 -13.40 -1.64
C VAL A 24 -15.17 -12.87 -2.53
N TRP A 25 -14.82 -12.01 -3.48
CA TRP A 25 -15.75 -11.46 -4.45
C TRP A 25 -15.04 -11.01 -5.73
N GLU A 26 -15.82 -10.85 -6.79
CA GLU A 26 -15.37 -10.27 -8.06
C GLU A 26 -16.43 -9.35 -8.64
N THR A 27 -16.00 -8.39 -9.46
CA THR A 27 -16.88 -7.48 -10.20
C THR A 27 -16.35 -7.23 -11.60
N HIS A 28 -17.29 -6.99 -12.51
CA HIS A 28 -17.04 -6.63 -13.91
C HIS A 28 -17.67 -5.26 -14.23
N GLU A 29 -17.93 -4.44 -13.20
CA GLU A 29 -18.52 -3.12 -13.37
C GLU A 29 -17.64 -2.17 -14.21
N PRO A 30 -16.31 -2.06 -13.97
CA PRO A 30 -15.41 -1.38 -14.89
C PRO A 30 -15.38 -2.08 -16.24
N LYS A 31 -15.40 -1.31 -17.33
CA LYS A 31 -15.54 -1.83 -18.71
C LYS A 31 -14.27 -1.77 -19.54
N ASP A 32 -13.16 -1.40 -18.90
CA ASP A 32 -11.83 -1.27 -19.50
C ASP A 32 -10.78 -1.45 -18.39
N GLY A 33 -9.52 -1.61 -18.79
CA GLY A 33 -8.42 -1.98 -17.90
C GLY A 33 -8.32 -1.13 -16.64
N ILE A 34 -7.98 -1.81 -15.54
CA ILE A 34 -7.79 -1.18 -14.23
C ILE A 34 -6.42 -0.49 -14.19
N LEU A 35 -6.42 0.81 -13.93
CA LEU A 35 -5.23 1.67 -14.00
C LEU A 35 -4.59 1.93 -12.63
N LYS A 36 -5.35 1.89 -11.54
CA LYS A 36 -4.89 1.81 -10.14
C LYS A 36 -6.06 1.38 -9.24
N ILE A 37 -5.75 0.74 -8.12
CA ILE A 37 -6.69 0.44 -7.03
C ILE A 37 -6.06 0.85 -5.70
N THR A 38 -6.88 1.22 -4.72
CA THR A 38 -6.43 1.54 -3.36
C THR A 38 -7.53 1.24 -2.35
N PHE A 39 -7.18 0.65 -1.22
CA PHE A 39 -8.06 0.43 -0.09
C PHE A 39 -8.08 1.64 0.84
N SER A 40 -9.23 1.88 1.44
CA SER A 40 -9.36 2.75 2.59
C SER A 40 -9.00 2.05 3.88
N ASP A 41 -8.85 2.83 4.96
CA ASP A 41 -8.67 2.30 6.32
C ASP A 41 -9.82 1.39 6.76
N ASN A 42 -11.03 1.58 6.24
CA ASN A 42 -12.21 0.73 6.53
C ASN A 42 -12.46 -0.36 5.50
N GLY A 43 -11.54 -0.58 4.55
CA GLY A 43 -11.60 -1.67 3.58
C GLY A 43 -12.54 -1.42 2.40
N HIS A 44 -12.96 -0.18 2.18
CA HIS A 44 -13.57 0.19 0.90
C HIS A 44 -12.49 0.26 -0.17
N LEU A 45 -12.83 -0.08 -1.40
CA LEU A 45 -11.89 -0.14 -2.51
C LEU A 45 -12.20 0.95 -3.53
N GLY A 46 -11.27 1.89 -3.69
CA GLY A 46 -11.24 2.84 -4.79
C GLY A 46 -10.62 2.20 -6.03
N VAL A 47 -11.25 2.38 -7.20
CA VAL A 47 -10.79 1.80 -8.47
C VAL A 47 -10.81 2.86 -9.57
N ALA A 48 -9.65 3.10 -10.18
CA ALA A 48 -9.48 3.95 -11.37
C ALA A 48 -9.42 3.07 -12.63
N SER A 49 -10.30 3.33 -13.60
CA SER A 49 -10.38 2.54 -14.85
C SER A 49 -10.20 3.38 -16.12
N GLY A 50 -9.68 2.73 -17.16
CA GLY A 50 -9.61 3.25 -18.53
C GLY A 50 -10.97 3.61 -19.13
N ASP A 51 -12.06 3.07 -18.56
CA ASP A 51 -13.44 3.33 -19.00
C ASP A 51 -13.96 4.72 -18.62
N LYS A 52 -13.06 5.55 -18.10
CA LYS A 52 -13.25 6.95 -17.71
C LYS A 52 -13.93 7.13 -16.36
N CYS A 53 -14.16 6.05 -15.62
CA CYS A 53 -14.89 6.09 -14.38
C CYS A 53 -14.05 5.72 -13.16
N ALA A 54 -14.33 6.43 -12.08
CA ALA A 54 -13.90 6.14 -10.73
C ALA A 54 -15.01 5.34 -10.05
N TYR A 55 -14.63 4.29 -9.33
CA TYR A 55 -15.53 3.42 -8.60
C TYR A 55 -15.11 3.34 -7.14
N VAL A 56 -16.08 3.21 -6.24
CA VAL A 56 -15.86 2.89 -4.83
C VAL A 56 -16.74 1.70 -4.47
N PHE A 57 -16.12 0.64 -3.97
CA PHE A 57 -16.80 -0.57 -3.50
C PHE A 57 -16.69 -0.70 -1.98
N ASP A 58 -17.68 -1.32 -1.34
CA ASP A 58 -17.53 -1.75 0.05
C ASP A 58 -16.65 -3.00 0.15
N ALA A 59 -16.30 -3.40 1.38
CA ALA A 59 -15.48 -4.59 1.63
C ALA A 59 -16.13 -5.91 1.16
N ASN A 60 -17.45 -5.92 0.90
CA ASN A 60 -18.20 -7.07 0.39
C ASN A 60 -18.39 -7.05 -1.13
N GLY A 61 -17.83 -6.04 -1.83
CA GLY A 61 -17.91 -5.91 -3.28
C GLY A 61 -19.15 -5.17 -3.79
N SER A 62 -19.97 -4.56 -2.91
CA SER A 62 -21.11 -3.75 -3.35
C SER A 62 -20.62 -2.40 -3.89
N LEU A 63 -21.09 -1.99 -5.06
CA LEU A 63 -20.78 -0.67 -5.61
C LEU A 63 -21.46 0.43 -4.79
N LEU A 64 -20.66 1.26 -4.12
CA LEU A 64 -21.14 2.40 -3.32
C LEU A 64 -21.27 3.67 -4.17
N GLY A 65 -20.36 3.86 -5.13
CA GLY A 65 -20.27 5.10 -5.89
C GLY A 65 -19.58 4.94 -7.23
N LYS A 66 -20.03 5.73 -8.20
CA LYS A 66 -19.44 5.83 -9.54
C LYS A 66 -19.47 7.27 -10.02
N LYS A 67 -18.35 7.77 -10.55
CA LYS A 67 -18.27 9.07 -11.21
C LYS A 67 -17.35 8.96 -12.42
N CYS A 68 -17.78 9.48 -13.56
CA CYS A 68 -16.99 9.44 -14.79
C CYS A 68 -16.56 10.84 -15.22
N GLY A 69 -15.35 10.92 -15.75
CA GLY A 69 -14.83 12.07 -16.48
C GLY A 69 -15.02 11.92 -17.98
N SER A 70 -14.32 12.74 -18.75
CA SER A 70 -14.35 12.70 -20.22
C SER A 70 -13.24 11.82 -20.83
N LYS A 71 -12.19 11.50 -20.05
CA LYS A 71 -11.08 10.59 -20.38
C LYS A 71 -10.81 9.59 -19.24
N GLY A 72 -9.84 8.70 -19.40
CA GLY A 72 -9.54 7.60 -18.47
C GLY A 72 -9.13 8.10 -17.06
N MET A 73 -9.59 7.40 -16.02
CA MET A 73 -9.12 7.62 -14.64
C MET A 73 -7.78 6.93 -14.47
N ARG A 74 -6.73 7.69 -14.21
CA ARG A 74 -5.36 7.18 -14.29
C ARG A 74 -4.87 6.59 -12.98
N ASP A 75 -5.22 7.21 -11.88
CA ASP A 75 -4.69 6.88 -10.56
C ASP A 75 -5.73 7.11 -9.46
N VAL A 76 -5.54 6.49 -8.30
CA VAL A 76 -6.39 6.66 -7.13
C VAL A 76 -5.58 6.55 -5.86
N ASP A 77 -5.83 7.45 -4.91
CA ASP A 77 -5.31 7.35 -3.55
C ASP A 77 -6.37 7.72 -2.49
N TYR A 78 -6.15 7.32 -1.25
CA TYR A 78 -7.06 7.50 -0.12
C TYR A 78 -6.39 8.17 1.07
N SER A 79 -7.07 9.15 1.66
CA SER A 79 -6.71 9.64 3.00
C SER A 79 -7.92 10.21 3.71
N ASN A 80 -8.05 9.90 5.01
CA ASN A 80 -8.99 10.57 5.92
C ASN A 80 -10.44 10.60 5.39
N GLY A 81 -10.96 9.45 4.96
CA GLY A 81 -12.34 9.30 4.50
C GLY A 81 -12.61 9.81 3.08
N THR A 82 -11.58 10.13 2.30
CA THR A 82 -11.71 10.66 0.94
C THR A 82 -10.80 9.92 -0.02
N PHE A 83 -11.35 9.53 -1.17
CA PHE A 83 -10.59 9.08 -2.33
C PHE A 83 -10.39 10.25 -3.30
N ALA A 84 -9.18 10.39 -3.84
CA ALA A 84 -8.93 11.21 -5.03
C ALA A 84 -8.60 10.34 -6.23
N PHE A 85 -9.16 10.70 -7.38
CA PHE A 85 -8.92 10.05 -8.65
C PHE A 85 -8.38 11.07 -9.65
N SER A 86 -7.19 10.84 -10.20
CA SER A 86 -6.68 11.64 -11.31
C SER A 86 -7.33 11.20 -12.62
N ASN A 87 -7.57 12.14 -13.51
CA ASN A 87 -8.14 11.86 -14.82
C ASN A 87 -7.40 12.65 -15.90
N TYR A 88 -7.14 12.01 -17.03
CA TYR A 88 -6.51 12.65 -18.20
C TYR A 88 -7.28 13.84 -18.79
N ASP A 89 -8.48 14.13 -18.29
CA ASP A 89 -9.26 15.32 -18.62
C ASP A 89 -8.93 16.55 -17.78
N ASP A 90 -7.81 16.50 -17.05
CA ASP A 90 -7.20 17.62 -16.32
C ASP A 90 -7.92 17.94 -15.00
N TYR A 91 -8.68 16.98 -14.48
CA TYR A 91 -9.34 17.08 -13.18
C TYR A 91 -8.87 15.99 -12.21
N VAL A 92 -8.90 16.34 -10.94
CA VAL A 92 -8.94 15.38 -9.83
C VAL A 92 -10.36 15.31 -9.29
N TYR A 93 -10.93 14.11 -9.25
CA TYR A 93 -12.26 13.83 -8.72
C TYR A 93 -12.15 13.36 -7.28
N LEU A 94 -12.89 13.99 -6.38
CA LEU A 94 -12.95 13.63 -4.96
C LEU A 94 -14.26 12.92 -4.67
N LEU A 95 -14.18 11.71 -4.13
CA LEU A 95 -15.31 10.94 -3.63
C LEU A 95 -15.10 10.69 -2.14
N TRP A 96 -16.17 10.81 -1.36
CA TRP A 96 -16.16 10.33 0.01
C TRP A 96 -16.02 8.81 0.04
N GLU A 97 -15.49 8.29 1.13
CA GLU A 97 -15.29 6.85 1.34
C GLU A 97 -16.57 6.03 1.19
N ASN A 98 -17.74 6.61 1.45
CA ASN A 98 -19.04 5.97 1.22
C ASN A 98 -19.49 5.97 -0.25
N GLY A 99 -18.60 6.32 -1.19
CA GLY A 99 -18.87 6.41 -2.62
C GLY A 99 -19.58 7.68 -3.09
N THR A 100 -20.00 8.56 -2.19
CA THR A 100 -20.69 9.79 -2.58
C THR A 100 -19.71 10.75 -3.26
N TYR A 101 -20.02 11.17 -4.49
CA TYR A 101 -19.27 12.21 -5.18
C TYR A 101 -19.28 13.52 -4.37
N TRP A 102 -18.09 14.07 -4.13
CA TRP A 102 -17.94 15.34 -3.45
C TRP A 102 -17.80 16.48 -4.45
N LYS A 103 -16.70 16.49 -5.23
CA LYS A 103 -16.41 17.54 -6.22
C LYS A 103 -15.26 17.13 -7.15
N GLU A 104 -15.00 17.97 -8.14
CA GLU A 104 -13.85 17.87 -9.04
C GLU A 104 -13.05 19.19 -8.98
N ILE A 105 -11.73 19.10 -9.13
CA ILE A 105 -10.80 20.24 -9.11
C ILE A 105 -10.00 20.22 -10.41
N TYR A 106 -10.03 21.31 -11.15
CA TYR A 106 -9.20 21.48 -12.35
C TYR A 106 -7.74 21.67 -11.93
N VAL A 107 -6.88 20.78 -12.43
CA VAL A 107 -5.44 20.74 -12.13
C VAL A 107 -4.58 21.07 -13.36
N GLY A 108 -5.14 21.01 -14.57
CA GLY A 108 -4.42 21.27 -15.81
C GLY A 108 -3.78 20.01 -16.40
N ASP A 109 -3.35 20.13 -17.66
CA ASP A 109 -2.88 19.02 -18.49
C ASP A 109 -1.54 18.43 -18.03
N GLU A 110 -0.67 19.24 -17.44
CA GLU A 110 0.64 18.83 -16.93
C GLU A 110 0.62 18.16 -15.54
N ARG A 111 -0.56 17.85 -15.01
CA ARG A 111 -0.80 17.48 -13.59
C ARG A 111 -1.91 16.44 -13.43
N ASN A 112 -2.05 15.50 -14.36
CA ASN A 112 -3.24 14.66 -14.46
C ASN A 112 -2.95 13.14 -14.46
N VAL A 113 -1.73 12.73 -14.10
CA VAL A 113 -1.31 11.32 -14.12
C VAL A 113 -1.40 10.67 -12.76
N ALA A 114 -0.56 11.06 -11.80
CA ALA A 114 -0.45 10.39 -10.51
C ALA A 114 -0.95 11.29 -9.37
N VAL A 115 -1.63 10.73 -8.37
CA VAL A 115 -2.25 11.48 -7.27
C VAL A 115 -1.95 10.84 -5.92
N GLU A 116 -1.64 11.69 -4.93
CA GLU A 116 -1.48 11.31 -3.53
C GLU A 116 -2.39 12.17 -2.67
N MET A 117 -3.28 11.52 -1.93
CA MET A 117 -4.13 12.14 -0.94
C MET A 117 -3.37 12.44 0.34
N LEU A 118 -3.54 13.67 0.81
CA LEU A 118 -3.03 14.13 2.10
C LEU A 118 -4.22 14.43 3.01
N GLY A 119 -4.03 14.34 4.33
CA GLY A 119 -5.13 14.61 5.27
C GLY A 119 -5.81 15.99 5.14
N ASN A 120 -5.17 16.96 4.47
CA ASN A 120 -5.70 18.31 4.23
C ASN A 120 -5.65 18.77 2.75
N GLY A 121 -5.39 17.88 1.81
CA GLY A 121 -5.16 18.25 0.42
C GLY A 121 -4.74 17.06 -0.42
N PHE A 122 -4.06 17.31 -1.52
CA PHE A 122 -3.46 16.27 -2.34
C PHE A 122 -2.30 16.82 -3.13
N VAL A 123 -1.42 15.93 -3.59
CA VAL A 123 -0.41 16.21 -4.61
C VAL A 123 -0.86 15.51 -5.88
N VAL A 124 -0.70 16.16 -7.02
CA VAL A 124 -0.90 15.52 -8.31
C VAL A 124 0.25 15.87 -9.24
N CYS A 125 0.70 14.89 -10.01
CA CYS A 125 1.90 14.98 -10.83
C CYS A 125 1.73 14.45 -12.25
N GLU A 126 2.41 15.09 -13.20
CA GLU A 126 2.86 14.49 -14.47
C GLU A 126 4.22 15.10 -14.87
N SER A 127 4.23 16.26 -15.54
CA SER A 127 5.45 17.03 -15.83
C SER A 127 5.66 18.16 -14.81
N HIS A 128 4.58 18.55 -14.13
CA HIS A 128 4.57 19.34 -12.92
C HIS A 128 4.06 18.49 -11.77
N CYS A 129 4.58 18.73 -10.57
CA CYS A 129 3.97 18.29 -9.33
C CYS A 129 3.41 19.52 -8.60
N THR A 130 2.13 19.46 -8.24
CA THR A 130 1.46 20.54 -7.52
C THR A 130 0.73 19.99 -6.32
N ARG A 131 0.89 20.67 -5.19
CA ARG A 131 0.08 20.43 -4.00
C ARG A 131 -1.08 21.40 -3.96
N TYR A 132 -2.27 20.86 -3.77
CA TYR A 132 -3.50 21.60 -3.57
C TYR A 132 -4.01 21.41 -2.16
N ASP A 133 -4.72 22.40 -1.63
CA ASP A 133 -5.66 22.15 -0.55
C ASP A 133 -6.96 21.51 -1.09
N LEU A 134 -7.83 21.04 -0.18
CA LEU A 134 -9.13 20.48 -0.56
C LEU A 134 -10.12 21.52 -1.09
N GLN A 135 -9.76 22.81 -1.19
CA GLN A 135 -10.57 23.83 -1.86
C GLN A 135 -10.13 24.02 -3.32
N GLY A 136 -8.95 23.51 -3.70
CA GLY A 136 -8.35 23.66 -5.02
C GLY A 136 -7.38 24.85 -5.10
N ASN A 137 -6.98 25.43 -3.97
CA ASN A 137 -5.93 26.44 -3.96
C ASN A 137 -4.56 25.75 -4.07
N VAL A 138 -3.69 26.30 -4.92
CA VAL A 138 -2.30 25.84 -5.04
C VAL A 138 -1.50 26.24 -3.80
N ILE A 139 -0.90 25.27 -3.13
CA ILE A 139 0.03 25.47 -2.02
C ILE A 139 1.45 25.66 -2.57
N TRP A 140 1.86 24.78 -3.48
CA TRP A 140 3.11 24.90 -4.24
C TRP A 140 3.00 24.16 -5.57
N ASP A 141 3.76 24.61 -6.56
CA ASP A 141 3.89 24.02 -7.90
C ASP A 141 5.38 23.91 -8.25
N ARG A 142 5.81 22.75 -8.75
CA ARG A 142 7.20 22.44 -9.11
C ARG A 142 7.26 21.67 -10.41
N VAL A 143 8.07 22.16 -11.33
CA VAL A 143 8.42 21.43 -12.54
C VAL A 143 9.26 20.20 -12.17
N VAL A 144 8.90 19.05 -12.73
CA VAL A 144 9.73 17.85 -12.80
C VAL A 144 10.38 17.86 -14.18
N THR A 145 11.35 18.78 -14.35
CA THR A 145 11.85 19.20 -15.66
C THR A 145 12.27 18.02 -16.52
N ASP A 146 11.77 17.96 -17.76
CA ASP A 146 12.11 16.99 -18.81
C ASP A 146 11.74 15.51 -18.56
N ARG A 147 10.85 15.25 -17.60
CA ARG A 147 10.44 13.90 -17.20
C ARG A 147 8.93 13.81 -16.99
N TYR A 148 8.42 12.59 -17.00
CA TYR A 148 7.02 12.29 -16.69
C TYR A 148 6.96 11.46 -15.43
N VAL A 149 6.23 11.94 -14.42
CA VAL A 149 5.91 11.19 -13.21
C VAL A 149 4.88 10.12 -13.53
N ILE A 150 5.13 8.89 -13.08
CA ILE A 150 4.26 7.73 -13.34
C ILE A 150 3.44 7.38 -12.11
N ASP A 151 4.05 7.45 -10.93
CA ASP A 151 3.45 7.14 -9.64
C ASP A 151 4.11 7.99 -8.54
N LEU A 152 3.41 8.18 -7.43
CA LEU A 152 3.98 8.77 -6.23
C LEU A 152 3.37 8.16 -4.97
N GLU A 153 4.12 8.23 -3.88
CA GLU A 153 3.74 7.79 -2.54
C GLU A 153 4.28 8.81 -1.52
N SER A 154 3.63 8.96 -0.37
CA SER A 154 4.14 9.82 0.71
C SER A 154 4.47 9.07 2.00
N SER A 155 5.49 9.55 2.71
CA SER A 155 5.78 9.11 4.08
C SER A 155 6.38 10.26 4.88
N GLY A 156 5.73 10.58 5.99
CA GLY A 156 6.10 11.72 6.83
C GLY A 156 6.03 13.04 6.06
N ASN A 157 7.17 13.73 5.94
CA ASN A 157 7.28 15.02 5.24
C ASN A 157 7.86 14.88 3.82
N TYR A 158 7.84 13.68 3.25
CA TYR A 158 8.49 13.39 1.99
C TYR A 158 7.54 12.76 0.99
N LEU A 159 7.75 13.11 -0.28
CA LEU A 159 7.13 12.49 -1.45
C LEU A 159 8.20 11.67 -2.15
N TYR A 160 7.84 10.46 -2.53
CA TYR A 160 8.63 9.56 -3.36
C TYR A 160 7.92 9.47 -4.69
N LEU A 161 8.63 9.72 -5.79
CA LEU A 161 8.01 9.74 -7.11
C LEU A 161 8.90 9.01 -8.11
N THR A 162 8.25 8.25 -8.98
CA THR A 162 8.91 7.61 -10.11
C THR A 162 8.76 8.53 -11.30
N ASN A 163 9.87 8.86 -11.95
CA ASN A 163 9.81 9.62 -13.19
C ASN A 163 10.69 9.03 -14.28
N PHE A 164 10.29 9.22 -15.54
CA PHE A 164 11.00 8.66 -16.68
C PHE A 164 11.44 9.73 -17.67
N LYS A 165 12.61 9.51 -18.28
CA LYS A 165 13.15 10.29 -19.39
C LYS A 165 13.85 9.37 -20.38
N GLY A 166 13.23 9.12 -21.52
CA GLY A 166 13.78 8.21 -22.52
C GLY A 166 13.93 6.80 -21.96
N THR A 167 15.17 6.31 -21.82
CA THR A 167 15.49 4.99 -21.26
C THR A 167 15.91 5.02 -19.80
N HIS A 168 15.93 6.20 -19.17
CA HIS A 168 16.24 6.35 -17.75
C HIS A 168 14.94 6.48 -16.97
N SER A 169 14.90 5.84 -15.80
CA SER A 169 13.93 6.20 -14.77
C SER A 169 14.66 6.62 -13.50
N TYR A 170 13.96 7.36 -12.66
CA TYR A 170 14.51 7.91 -11.45
C TYR A 170 13.53 7.66 -10.32
N LEU A 171 14.07 7.30 -9.16
CA LEU A 171 13.36 7.47 -7.89
C LEU A 171 13.78 8.81 -7.32
N GLU A 172 12.83 9.72 -7.25
CA GLU A 172 13.06 11.08 -6.77
C GLU A 172 12.34 11.30 -5.43
N VAL A 173 13.03 11.98 -4.52
CA VAL A 173 12.50 12.30 -3.19
C VAL A 173 12.36 13.81 -3.09
N ARG A 174 11.18 14.27 -2.70
CA ARG A 174 10.88 15.69 -2.52
C ARG A 174 10.37 16.00 -1.12
N ASN A 175 10.59 17.22 -0.66
CA ASN A 175 9.99 17.71 0.56
C ASN A 175 8.52 18.06 0.31
N LEU A 176 7.60 17.49 1.09
CA LEU A 176 6.16 17.67 0.93
C LEU A 176 5.69 19.11 1.29
N SER A 177 6.46 19.84 2.09
CA SER A 177 6.09 21.19 2.52
C SER A 177 6.25 22.25 1.42
N ASP A 178 7.23 22.09 0.53
CA ASP A 178 7.57 23.08 -0.49
C ASP A 178 7.90 22.49 -1.88
N GLY A 179 7.83 21.17 -2.03
CA GLY A 179 8.13 20.45 -3.26
C GLY A 179 9.61 20.46 -3.67
N SER A 180 10.53 20.91 -2.81
CA SER A 180 11.97 20.95 -3.13
C SER A 180 12.57 19.55 -3.28
N LEU A 181 13.51 19.40 -4.21
CA LEU A 181 14.25 18.14 -4.42
C LEU A 181 15.16 17.87 -3.21
N VAL A 182 15.06 16.66 -2.66
CA VAL A 182 15.88 16.17 -1.55
C VAL A 182 16.99 15.28 -2.10
N THR A 183 16.63 14.22 -2.83
CA THR A 183 17.58 13.32 -3.48
C THR A 183 16.96 12.69 -4.72
N ASN A 184 17.80 12.10 -5.56
CA ASN A 184 17.40 11.41 -6.79
C ASN A 184 18.34 10.22 -7.00
N ILE A 185 17.76 9.06 -7.31
CA ILE A 185 18.48 7.83 -7.67
C ILE A 185 18.15 7.50 -9.14
N ASP A 186 19.18 7.43 -9.98
CA ASP A 186 19.08 7.06 -11.40
C ASP A 186 19.11 5.54 -11.59
N HIS A 187 18.18 5.04 -12.40
CA HIS A 187 18.07 3.67 -12.83
C HIS A 187 18.23 3.58 -14.35
N GLU A 188 19.48 3.55 -14.81
CA GLU A 188 19.81 3.44 -16.22
C GLU A 188 19.24 2.14 -16.82
N ASN A 189 18.55 2.26 -17.96
CA ASN A 189 17.99 1.15 -18.73
C ASN A 189 16.95 0.29 -17.99
N ASN A 190 16.35 0.82 -16.93
CA ASN A 190 15.23 0.18 -16.26
C ASN A 190 14.12 1.21 -16.06
N VAL A 191 12.89 0.89 -16.46
CA VAL A 191 11.74 1.79 -16.33
C VAL A 191 10.97 1.40 -15.08
N ILE A 192 11.19 2.14 -14.01
CA ILE A 192 10.38 2.04 -12.80
C ILE A 192 9.02 2.67 -13.06
N LYS A 193 7.96 1.99 -12.63
CA LYS A 193 6.58 2.41 -12.86
C LYS A 193 5.88 2.77 -11.56
N ASN A 194 5.59 1.76 -10.75
CA ASN A 194 4.75 1.92 -9.57
C ASN A 194 5.58 1.85 -8.30
N LEU A 195 5.03 2.42 -7.24
CA LEU A 195 5.57 2.41 -5.90
C LEU A 195 4.63 1.66 -4.97
N ALA A 196 5.20 0.96 -4.01
CA ALA A 196 4.48 0.47 -2.84
C ALA A 196 5.27 0.86 -1.60
N LEU A 197 4.69 1.68 -0.74
CA LEU A 197 5.35 2.22 0.44
C LEU A 197 4.73 1.66 1.71
N ARG A 198 5.56 1.23 2.66
CA ARG A 198 5.11 1.03 4.03
C ARG A 198 6.22 1.23 5.06
N GLY A 199 5.96 2.09 6.03
CA GLY A 199 6.93 2.44 7.06
C GLY A 199 8.21 3.01 6.44
N ASN A 200 9.32 2.29 6.62
CA ASN A 200 10.64 2.67 6.09
C ASN A 200 11.02 1.88 4.83
N PHE A 201 10.11 1.11 4.26
CA PHE A 201 10.36 0.32 3.05
C PHE A 201 9.59 0.89 1.88
N LEU A 202 10.26 0.96 0.73
CA LEU A 202 9.67 1.32 -0.55
C LEU A 202 10.04 0.25 -1.56
N ILE A 203 9.05 -0.25 -2.29
CA ILE A 203 9.28 -1.12 -3.44
C ILE A 203 8.95 -0.32 -4.70
N ALA A 204 9.85 -0.35 -5.67
CA ALA A 204 9.65 0.31 -6.95
C ALA A 204 9.59 -0.74 -8.06
N SER A 205 8.41 -0.91 -8.67
CA SER A 205 8.14 -1.94 -9.68
C SER A 205 8.77 -1.58 -11.01
N SER A 206 9.25 -2.59 -11.75
CA SER A 206 9.68 -2.40 -13.13
C SER A 206 9.48 -3.66 -13.98
N PHE A 207 9.57 -3.51 -15.30
CA PHE A 207 9.51 -4.62 -16.24
C PHE A 207 10.71 -5.58 -16.18
N GLY A 208 11.83 -5.16 -15.59
CA GLY A 208 13.04 -5.95 -15.51
C GLY A 208 13.28 -6.48 -14.10
N VAL A 209 13.65 -5.56 -13.21
CA VAL A 209 14.01 -5.85 -11.82
C VAL A 209 13.37 -4.80 -10.94
N SER A 210 12.56 -5.23 -9.99
CA SER A 210 11.94 -4.33 -9.03
C SER A 210 12.89 -4.10 -7.86
N TYR A 211 13.03 -2.87 -7.38
CA TYR A 211 14.00 -2.54 -6.33
C TYR A 211 13.30 -2.37 -4.98
N VAL A 212 13.98 -2.80 -3.91
CA VAL A 212 13.55 -2.56 -2.53
C VAL A 212 14.50 -1.57 -1.90
N TYR A 213 13.97 -0.50 -1.31
CA TYR A 213 14.73 0.58 -0.70
C TYR A 213 14.45 0.69 0.81
N ASP A 214 15.48 1.08 1.54
CA ASP A 214 15.37 1.67 2.88
C ASP A 214 15.26 3.19 2.73
N ILE A 215 14.14 3.73 3.20
CA ILE A 215 13.81 5.16 3.18
C ILE A 215 13.78 5.77 4.60
N SER A 216 14.38 5.10 5.59
CA SER A 216 14.46 5.61 6.97
C SER A 216 15.24 6.94 7.09
N ASP A 217 16.16 7.21 6.15
CA ASP A 217 16.78 8.51 5.94
C ASP A 217 16.51 8.99 4.50
N PRO A 218 15.54 9.89 4.28
CA PRO A 218 15.17 10.37 2.95
C PRO A 218 16.28 11.14 2.23
N GLN A 219 17.34 11.57 2.92
CA GLN A 219 18.52 12.16 2.28
C GLN A 219 19.51 11.10 1.78
N ASN A 220 19.45 9.89 2.34
CA ASN A 220 20.38 8.79 2.09
C ASN A 220 19.63 7.48 1.82
N VAL A 221 18.68 7.52 0.88
CA VAL A 221 17.93 6.33 0.44
C VAL A 221 18.91 5.27 -0.09
N SER A 222 18.72 4.02 0.33
CA SER A 222 19.63 2.92 -0.03
C SER A 222 18.87 1.70 -0.56
N ILE A 223 19.47 1.00 -1.53
CA ILE A 223 18.90 -0.22 -2.10
C ILE A 223 19.22 -1.39 -1.17
N LEU A 224 18.19 -2.06 -0.66
CA LEU A 224 18.31 -3.26 0.17
C LEU A 224 18.41 -4.53 -0.66
N GLY A 225 17.75 -4.55 -1.83
CA GLY A 225 17.66 -5.73 -2.66
C GLY A 225 16.85 -5.52 -3.92
N ALA A 226 16.58 -6.64 -4.59
CA ALA A 226 15.88 -6.70 -5.85
C ALA A 226 14.89 -7.87 -5.85
N LEU A 227 13.72 -7.63 -6.41
CA LEU A 227 12.67 -8.61 -6.65
C LEU A 227 12.49 -8.81 -8.16
N GLY A 228 11.67 -9.80 -8.53
CA GLY A 228 11.35 -10.08 -9.92
C GLY A 228 10.65 -8.93 -10.65
N PRO A 229 10.48 -9.05 -11.96
CA PRO A 229 9.69 -8.10 -12.75
C PRO A 229 8.23 -8.14 -12.29
N ALA A 230 7.62 -6.97 -12.23
CA ALA A 230 6.25 -6.81 -11.78
C ALA A 230 5.56 -5.68 -12.54
N GLU A 231 4.26 -5.83 -12.73
CA GLU A 231 3.42 -4.68 -13.05
C GLU A 231 3.21 -3.85 -11.79
N ASP A 232 2.95 -4.47 -10.64
CA ASP A 232 2.61 -3.75 -9.41
C ASP A 232 2.94 -4.55 -8.14
N PHE A 233 3.03 -3.85 -7.00
CA PHE A 233 3.22 -4.42 -5.68
C PHE A 233 2.27 -3.82 -4.66
N ALA A 234 1.99 -4.57 -3.59
CA ALA A 234 1.44 -4.03 -2.37
C ALA A 234 2.12 -4.66 -1.15
N ILE A 235 2.22 -3.90 -0.06
CA ILE A 235 2.84 -4.34 1.19
C ILE A 235 1.74 -4.58 2.22
N SER A 236 1.75 -5.77 2.81
CA SER A 236 0.79 -6.17 3.85
C SER A 236 0.75 -5.19 5.03
N PRO A 237 -0.38 -5.10 5.77
CA PRO A 237 -0.55 -4.12 6.84
C PRO A 237 0.50 -4.13 7.96
N ASP A 238 1.03 -5.31 8.27
CA ASP A 238 2.06 -5.51 9.29
C ASP A 238 3.47 -5.46 8.72
N SER A 239 3.62 -5.24 7.40
CA SER A 239 4.88 -5.26 6.66
C SER A 239 5.62 -6.60 6.71
N SER A 240 4.91 -7.70 7.02
CA SER A 240 5.49 -9.05 7.04
C SER A 240 5.60 -9.67 5.65
N TYR A 241 4.78 -9.19 4.72
CA TYR A 241 4.65 -9.70 3.35
C TYR A 241 4.55 -8.59 2.31
N ALA A 242 4.92 -8.92 1.08
CA ALA A 242 4.63 -8.14 -0.11
C ALA A 242 3.98 -9.04 -1.17
N VAL A 243 2.91 -8.56 -1.80
CA VAL A 243 2.30 -9.21 -2.96
C VAL A 243 2.80 -8.53 -4.23
N MET A 244 3.10 -9.33 -5.23
CA MET A 244 3.51 -8.92 -6.56
C MET A 244 2.52 -9.44 -7.58
N VAL A 245 2.19 -8.61 -8.56
CA VAL A 245 1.44 -9.03 -9.74
C VAL A 245 2.24 -8.78 -11.00
N ASN A 246 2.14 -9.72 -11.94
CA ASN A 246 2.56 -9.52 -13.32
C ASN A 246 1.55 -10.16 -14.27
N SER A 247 1.80 -10.08 -15.57
CA SER A 247 0.89 -10.56 -16.62
C SER A 247 0.60 -12.07 -16.58
N SER A 248 1.33 -12.86 -15.80
CA SER A 248 1.22 -14.33 -15.78
C SER A 248 0.93 -14.93 -14.39
N LYS A 249 1.22 -14.21 -13.31
CA LYS A 249 1.10 -14.75 -11.95
C LYS A 249 1.02 -13.68 -10.88
N VAL A 250 0.57 -14.15 -9.71
CA VAL A 250 0.67 -13.48 -8.41
C VAL A 250 1.71 -14.21 -7.57
N VAL A 251 2.59 -13.47 -6.90
CA VAL A 251 3.59 -14.03 -5.98
C VAL A 251 3.52 -13.27 -4.66
N ILE A 252 3.60 -13.98 -3.53
CA ILE A 252 3.73 -13.37 -2.20
C ILE A 252 5.12 -13.67 -1.67
N TYR A 253 5.80 -12.62 -1.23
CA TYR A 253 7.13 -12.66 -0.65
C TYR A 253 7.06 -12.41 0.86
N ASN A 254 7.94 -13.06 1.63
CA ASN A 254 8.19 -12.71 3.03
C ASN A 254 9.22 -11.55 3.15
N THR A 255 9.47 -11.09 4.37
CA THR A 255 10.49 -10.04 4.66
C THR A 255 11.92 -10.39 4.26
N GLN A 256 12.24 -11.66 4.01
CA GLN A 256 13.53 -12.12 3.51
C GLN A 256 13.62 -12.08 1.98
N GLY A 257 12.53 -11.72 1.29
CA GLY A 257 12.44 -11.74 -0.18
C GLY A 257 12.22 -13.14 -0.77
N GLU A 258 11.86 -14.13 0.06
CA GLU A 258 11.56 -15.48 -0.40
C GLU A 258 10.11 -15.57 -0.85
N ALA A 259 9.87 -16.18 -2.02
CA ALA A 259 8.52 -16.45 -2.49
C ALA A 259 7.91 -17.58 -1.66
N ILE A 260 6.84 -17.27 -0.91
CA ILE A 260 6.14 -18.22 -0.04
C ILE A 260 4.83 -18.74 -0.66
N TYR A 261 4.34 -18.04 -1.69
CA TYR A 261 3.13 -18.42 -2.43
C TYR A 261 3.24 -17.95 -3.88
N GLU A 262 2.74 -18.76 -4.81
CA GLU A 262 2.65 -18.43 -6.23
C GLU A 262 1.35 -19.00 -6.83
N ALA A 263 0.60 -18.18 -7.55
CA ALA A 263 -0.61 -18.59 -8.25
C ALA A 263 -0.62 -18.11 -9.71
N PRO A 264 -1.06 -18.96 -10.67
CA PRO A 264 -1.12 -18.62 -12.09
C PRO A 264 -2.34 -17.72 -12.40
N ILE A 265 -2.30 -16.47 -11.93
CA ILE A 265 -3.32 -15.45 -12.19
C ILE A 265 -2.79 -14.52 -13.28
N SER A 266 -3.28 -14.73 -14.51
CA SER A 266 -2.85 -13.97 -15.69
C SER A 266 -3.57 -12.62 -15.83
N ASN A 267 -2.96 -11.70 -16.58
CA ASN A 267 -3.48 -10.37 -16.92
C ASN A 267 -3.76 -9.47 -15.70
N ALA A 268 -3.16 -9.78 -14.54
CA ALA A 268 -3.18 -8.92 -13.38
C ALA A 268 -2.29 -7.70 -13.61
N LEU A 269 -2.84 -6.51 -13.38
CA LEU A 269 -2.16 -5.24 -13.61
C LEU A 269 -1.90 -4.47 -12.34
N ARG A 270 -2.85 -4.49 -11.39
CA ARG A 270 -2.81 -3.67 -10.18
C ARG A 270 -3.11 -4.48 -8.96
N VAL A 271 -2.51 -4.12 -7.84
CA VAL A 271 -2.71 -4.84 -6.58
C VAL A 271 -2.70 -3.87 -5.41
N ASP A 272 -3.57 -4.12 -4.43
CA ASP A 272 -3.48 -3.46 -3.14
C ASP A 272 -3.88 -4.43 -2.00
N TRP A 273 -3.46 -4.13 -0.77
CA TRP A 273 -3.59 -5.02 0.38
C TRP A 273 -4.15 -4.28 1.61
N TRP A 274 -5.31 -4.73 2.07
CA TRP A 274 -5.92 -4.28 3.33
C TRP A 274 -6.28 -5.44 4.24
N ASN A 275 -5.84 -5.41 5.50
CA ASN A 275 -5.95 -6.53 6.44
C ASN A 275 -5.46 -7.85 5.82
N ASN A 276 -6.34 -8.84 5.68
CA ASN A 276 -6.09 -10.10 5.00
C ASN A 276 -6.70 -10.15 3.59
N LEU A 277 -7.16 -9.02 3.07
CA LEU A 277 -7.71 -8.90 1.72
C LEU A 277 -6.65 -8.35 0.76
N ILE A 278 -6.57 -8.98 -0.41
CA ILE A 278 -5.75 -8.55 -1.54
C ILE A 278 -6.70 -8.29 -2.69
N ALA A 279 -6.76 -7.06 -3.16
CA ALA A 279 -7.49 -6.69 -4.36
C ALA A 279 -6.55 -6.76 -5.56
N ILE A 280 -7.06 -7.28 -6.68
CA ILE A 280 -6.34 -7.38 -7.95
C ILE A 280 -7.21 -6.81 -9.06
N GLY A 281 -6.67 -5.84 -9.80
CA GLY A 281 -7.26 -5.25 -10.99
C GLY A 281 -6.66 -5.82 -12.26
N PHE A 282 -7.49 -6.07 -13.28
CA PHE A 282 -7.12 -6.76 -14.51
C PHE A 282 -7.20 -5.85 -15.76
N GLU A 283 -6.57 -6.30 -16.84
CA GLU A 283 -6.55 -5.61 -18.15
C GLU A 283 -7.95 -5.48 -18.79
N ASP A 284 -8.88 -6.38 -18.47
CA ASP A 284 -10.24 -6.37 -19.02
C ASP A 284 -11.26 -5.57 -18.18
N GLY A 285 -10.79 -4.92 -17.11
CA GLY A 285 -11.64 -4.17 -16.17
C GLY A 285 -12.22 -5.01 -15.03
N THR A 286 -11.94 -6.31 -14.99
CA THR A 286 -12.30 -7.15 -13.84
C THR A 286 -11.54 -6.69 -12.60
N VAL A 287 -12.20 -6.76 -11.44
CA VAL A 287 -11.56 -6.66 -10.12
C VAL A 287 -11.92 -7.89 -9.32
N LYS A 288 -10.90 -8.52 -8.70
CA LYS A 288 -11.08 -9.67 -7.81
C LYS A 288 -10.46 -9.37 -6.46
N VAL A 289 -11.15 -9.74 -5.39
CA VAL A 289 -10.62 -9.62 -4.03
C VAL A 289 -10.48 -11.00 -3.42
N TYR A 290 -9.29 -11.30 -2.93
CA TYR A 290 -8.91 -12.56 -2.32
C TYR A 290 -8.65 -12.35 -0.84
N LYS A 291 -8.94 -13.37 -0.04
CA LYS A 291 -8.50 -13.48 1.34
C LYS A 291 -7.20 -14.30 1.38
N PHE A 292 -6.15 -13.73 1.93
CA PHE A 292 -4.90 -14.42 2.19
C PHE A 292 -4.99 -15.18 3.52
N LEU A 293 -4.74 -16.50 3.46
CA LEU A 293 -4.79 -17.40 4.61
C LEU A 293 -3.39 -17.94 4.93
N ILE A 294 -3.12 -18.09 6.23
CA ILE A 294 -1.93 -18.72 6.79
C ILE A 294 -2.45 -19.86 7.68
N GLU A 295 -2.22 -21.12 7.33
CA GLU A 295 -2.83 -22.28 8.01
C GLU A 295 -2.27 -22.60 9.41
N ASP A 296 -1.42 -21.76 10.01
CA ASP A 296 -0.72 -22.11 11.26
C ASP A 296 -1.40 -21.62 12.55
N GLU A 297 -2.48 -20.86 12.46
CA GLU A 297 -3.35 -20.68 13.61
C GLU A 297 -4.27 -21.90 13.71
N GLU A 298 -3.77 -22.97 14.35
CA GLU A 298 -4.69 -23.89 15.05
C GLU A 298 -5.65 -22.98 15.80
N PRO A 299 -6.97 -23.04 15.54
CA PRO A 299 -7.92 -22.21 16.26
C PRO A 299 -7.63 -22.48 17.73
N GLN A 300 -7.14 -21.45 18.43
CA GLN A 300 -6.99 -21.54 19.87
C GLN A 300 -8.39 -21.92 20.33
N GLU A 301 -8.59 -23.19 20.73
CA GLU A 301 -9.83 -23.62 21.32
C GLU A 301 -10.08 -22.59 22.40
N GLU A 302 -11.11 -21.76 22.23
CA GLU A 302 -11.59 -20.90 23.28
C GLU A 302 -11.88 -21.87 24.41
N VAL A 303 -10.93 -21.98 25.35
CA VAL A 303 -11.11 -22.75 26.56
C VAL A 303 -12.26 -22.03 27.23
N ALA A 304 -13.45 -22.60 27.04
CA ALA A 304 -14.70 -22.09 27.56
C ALA A 304 -14.52 -22.05 29.07
N THR A 305 -14.08 -20.88 29.55
CA THR A 305 -13.83 -20.67 30.96
C THR A 305 -15.21 -20.60 31.54
N THR A 306 -15.66 -21.74 32.07
CA THR A 306 -16.95 -21.87 32.73
C THR A 306 -16.82 -21.08 34.03
N VAL A 307 -17.06 -19.77 33.95
CA VAL A 307 -17.13 -18.91 35.12
C VAL A 307 -18.40 -19.32 35.87
N LEU A 308 -18.22 -20.14 36.91
CA LEU A 308 -19.26 -20.44 37.88
C LEU A 308 -19.62 -19.12 38.58
N HIS A 309 -20.69 -18.47 38.15
CA HIS A 309 -21.28 -17.35 38.86
C HIS A 309 -21.80 -17.83 40.21
N THR A 310 -21.05 -17.52 41.27
CA THR A 310 -21.57 -17.56 42.63
C THR A 310 -22.25 -16.22 42.89
N GLU A 311 -23.58 -16.21 42.83
CA GLU A 311 -24.39 -15.05 43.20
C GLU A 311 -24.06 -14.64 44.64
N THR A 312 -23.42 -13.48 44.80
CA THR A 312 -23.26 -12.84 46.11
C THR A 312 -24.00 -11.52 46.06
N ASN A 313 -25.24 -11.54 46.56
CA ASN A 313 -26.04 -10.35 46.83
C ASN A 313 -25.24 -9.38 47.71
N THR A 314 -24.89 -8.21 47.17
CA THR A 314 -24.39 -7.10 47.98
C THR A 314 -25.09 -5.82 47.59
N GLN A 315 -25.71 -5.20 48.59
CA GLN A 315 -26.48 -3.98 48.52
C GLN A 315 -25.67 -2.79 48.00
N SER A 316 -26.40 -1.93 47.29
CA SER A 316 -26.05 -0.59 46.86
C SER A 316 -25.47 0.28 47.98
N THR A 317 -24.36 0.95 47.70
CA THR A 317 -24.05 2.24 48.33
C THR A 317 -23.48 3.18 47.28
N GLU A 318 -24.14 4.33 47.11
CA GLU A 318 -23.69 5.47 46.31
C GLU A 318 -22.34 6.00 46.83
N SER A 319 -21.44 6.41 45.93
CA SER A 319 -20.73 7.70 46.04
C SER A 319 -19.79 7.98 44.85
N GLN A 320 -20.00 9.18 44.30
CA GLN A 320 -19.04 10.23 43.92
C GLN A 320 -17.82 9.92 43.02
N SER A 321 -17.85 10.63 41.88
CA SER A 321 -16.78 11.18 41.04
C SER A 321 -15.33 11.18 41.57
N VAL A 322 -14.39 10.70 40.75
CA VAL A 322 -13.06 11.33 40.52
C VAL A 322 -12.57 11.02 39.10
N SER A 323 -12.12 12.07 38.40
CA SER A 323 -11.40 12.02 37.12
C SER A 323 -9.98 11.49 37.27
N GLY A 324 -9.54 10.60 36.37
CA GLY A 324 -8.13 10.22 36.27
C GLY A 324 -7.83 9.52 34.95
N ILE A 325 -7.19 10.24 34.02
CA ILE A 325 -6.63 9.69 32.80
C ILE A 325 -5.22 9.17 33.12
N PRO A 326 -4.88 7.89 32.89
CA PRO A 326 -3.50 7.44 32.97
C PRO A 326 -2.76 7.74 31.66
N PHE A 327 -1.67 8.50 31.76
CA PHE A 327 -0.65 8.61 30.72
C PHE A 327 0.12 7.28 30.63
N ILE A 328 0.11 6.65 29.46
CA ILE A 328 1.04 5.56 29.12
C ILE A 328 2.34 6.20 28.62
N SER A 329 3.41 6.05 29.40
CA SER A 329 4.77 6.43 29.03
C SER A 329 5.40 5.28 28.24
N ILE A 330 5.76 5.52 26.98
CA ILE A 330 6.56 4.59 26.18
C ILE A 330 8.04 4.87 26.47
N ALA A 331 8.73 3.86 26.99
CA ALA A 331 10.16 3.90 27.24
C ALA A 331 10.92 3.83 25.91
N VAL A 332 11.70 4.88 25.60
CA VAL A 332 12.68 4.88 24.51
C VAL A 332 13.94 4.15 25.00
N ILE A 333 14.28 3.03 24.36
CA ILE A 333 15.56 2.34 24.58
C ILE A 333 16.62 3.09 23.75
N PRO A 334 17.68 3.67 24.35
CA PRO A 334 18.74 4.28 23.57
C PRO A 334 19.64 3.19 22.97
N LEU A 335 19.68 3.09 21.63
CA LEU A 335 20.72 2.30 20.96
C LEU A 335 22.08 3.00 21.12
N THR A 336 22.95 2.35 21.88
CA THR A 336 24.36 2.72 21.98
C THR A 336 25.07 2.54 20.63
N ARG A 337 25.52 3.65 20.03
CA ARG A 337 26.42 3.70 18.87
C ARG A 337 27.72 2.93 19.15
N LEU A 338 27.94 1.81 18.46
CA LEU A 338 29.26 1.21 18.33
C LEU A 338 30.07 2.00 17.27
N LYS A 339 30.99 2.85 17.73
CA LYS A 339 32.05 3.42 16.87
C LYS A 339 33.07 2.34 16.53
N ARG A 340 33.08 1.86 15.29
CA ARG A 340 34.18 1.04 14.79
C ARG A 340 35.33 1.95 14.34
N LYS A 341 36.42 1.87 15.09
CA LYS A 341 37.70 2.55 14.86
C LYS A 341 38.44 1.78 13.76
N LEU A 342 38.58 2.33 12.56
CA LEU A 342 39.52 1.80 11.57
C LEU A 342 40.95 2.15 12.03
N ARG A 343 41.80 1.13 12.15
CA ARG A 343 43.23 1.25 12.42
C ARG A 343 43.99 0.91 11.14
N LYS A 344 44.76 1.90 10.70
CA LYS A 344 45.92 1.94 9.80
C LYS A 344 45.71 1.53 8.34
#